data_AF-A0AAN2XBX1-F1
#
_entry.id   AF-A0AAN2XBX1-F1
#
_cell.length_a   1.000
_cell.length_b   1.000
_cell.length_c   1.000
_cell.angle_alpha   90.00
_cell.angle_beta   90.00
_cell.angle_gamma   90.00
#
_symmetry.space_group_name_H-M   'P 1'
#
loop_
_entity.id
_entity.type
_entity.pdbx_description
1 polymer ?
#
loop_
_entity_poly.entity_id
_entity_poly.type
_entity_poly.pdbx_seq_one_letter_code
_entity_poly.pdbx_strand_id
1 'polypeptide(L)'
;MVQFIIHISINFITFAICVIPFYLSEKTKGILEKIGGSIFFAGLMIVGTGIYISNSYTLKSYIYVILVVQIIILCIELILVLWSKRKGKSTILSILSTTLAIGALGIYIYYVVASFIY
;
A
#
# COMPACT_ATOMS: atom_id res chain seq x y z
N MET A 1 8.32 21.41 -5.05
CA MET A 1 6.88 21.23 -4.74
C MET A 1 6.27 19.99 -5.39
N VAL A 2 6.34 19.82 -6.72
CA VAL A 2 5.71 18.65 -7.39
C VAL A 2 6.26 17.32 -6.90
N GLN A 3 7.59 17.17 -6.75
CA GLN A 3 8.19 15.95 -6.22
C GLN A 3 7.68 15.64 -4.81
N PHE A 4 7.70 16.63 -3.90
CA PHE A 4 7.18 16.50 -2.54
C PHE A 4 5.73 15.96 -2.51
N ILE A 5 4.85 16.48 -3.38
CA ILE A 5 3.48 15.99 -3.52
C ILE A 5 3.49 14.51 -3.95
N ILE A 6 4.33 14.12 -4.90
CA ILE A 6 4.45 12.72 -5.35
C ILE A 6 4.92 11.81 -4.21
N HIS A 7 5.93 12.22 -3.43
CA HIS A 7 6.39 11.46 -2.26
C HIS A 7 5.22 11.24 -1.29
N ILE A 8 4.49 12.30 -0.94
CA ILE A 8 3.31 12.20 -0.07
C ILE A 8 2.25 11.28 -0.67
N SER A 9 1.92 11.43 -1.96
CA SER A 9 0.93 10.60 -2.64
C SER A 9 1.29 9.12 -2.59
N ILE A 10 2.54 8.74 -2.87
CA ILE A 10 2.98 7.34 -2.79
C ILE A 10 2.74 6.78 -1.40
N ASN A 11 3.10 7.53 -0.35
CA ASN A 11 2.90 7.10 1.04
C ASN A 11 1.44 6.87 1.39
N PHE A 12 0.58 7.83 1.08
CA PHE A 12 -0.86 7.71 1.36
C PHE A 12 -1.53 6.61 0.55
N ILE A 13 -1.12 6.40 -0.71
CA ILE A 13 -1.64 5.31 -1.55
C ILE A 13 -1.20 3.96 -0.99
N THR A 14 0.08 3.79 -0.66
CA THR A 14 0.58 2.55 -0.05
C THR A 14 -0.10 2.28 1.29
N PHE A 15 -0.32 3.32 2.10
CA PHE A 15 -1.09 3.20 3.33
C PHE A 15 -2.52 2.73 3.06
N ALA A 16 -3.23 3.36 2.12
CA ALA A 16 -4.60 2.98 1.75
C ALA A 16 -4.68 1.52 1.30
N ILE A 17 -3.71 1.05 0.50
CA ILE A 17 -3.61 -0.36 0.11
C ILE A 17 -3.46 -1.25 1.35
N CYS A 18 -2.62 -0.89 2.32
CA CYS A 18 -2.41 -1.68 3.54
C CYS A 18 -3.65 -1.75 4.46
N VAL A 19 -4.58 -0.80 4.37
CA VAL A 19 -5.84 -0.84 5.15
C VAL A 19 -6.83 -1.88 4.61
N ILE A 20 -6.82 -2.13 3.31
CA ILE A 20 -7.85 -2.92 2.63
C ILE A 20 -7.83 -4.42 3.03
N PRO A 21 -6.67 -5.09 3.13
CA PRO A 21 -6.61 -6.48 3.63
C PRO A 21 -7.19 -6.61 5.03
N PHE A 22 -6.90 -5.65 5.91
CA PHE A 22 -7.45 -5.64 7.28
C PHE A 22 -8.98 -5.58 7.24
N TYR A 23 -9.54 -4.63 6.48
CA TYR A 23 -10.99 -4.51 6.30
C TYR A 23 -11.63 -5.79 5.73
N LEU A 24 -10.99 -6.45 4.76
CA LEU A 24 -11.52 -7.67 4.15
C LEU A 24 -11.37 -8.90 5.07
N SER A 25 -10.35 -8.93 5.92
CA SER A 25 -10.03 -10.04 6.84
C SER A 25 -10.90 -10.09 8.10
N GLU A 26 -11.59 -9.01 8.44
CA GLU A 26 -12.38 -8.84 9.67
C GLU A 26 -13.44 -9.96 9.89
N LYS A 27 -14.01 -10.50 8.81
CA LYS A 27 -14.98 -11.62 8.90
C LYS A 27 -14.35 -13.01 8.81
N THR A 28 -13.06 -13.08 8.54
CA THR A 28 -12.37 -14.33 8.19
C THR A 28 -11.66 -15.00 9.37
N LYS A 29 -11.85 -14.48 10.60
CA LYS A 29 -11.38 -14.95 11.92
C LYS A 29 -10.22 -15.96 11.88
N GLY A 30 -9.03 -15.54 12.35
CA GLY A 30 -7.89 -16.44 12.52
C GLY A 30 -6.58 -15.82 12.04
N ILE A 31 -5.76 -16.60 11.33
CA ILE A 31 -4.42 -16.18 10.85
C ILE A 31 -4.51 -14.97 9.92
N LEU A 32 -5.55 -14.92 9.06
CA LEU A 32 -5.73 -13.86 8.07
C LEU A 32 -5.95 -12.47 8.71
N GLU A 33 -6.69 -12.42 9.82
CA GLU A 33 -6.94 -11.19 10.58
C GLU A 33 -5.66 -10.67 11.22
N LYS A 34 -4.82 -11.56 11.76
CA LYS A 34 -3.51 -11.20 12.32
C LYS A 34 -2.57 -10.66 11.24
N ILE A 35 -2.55 -11.29 10.05
CA ILE A 35 -1.75 -10.83 8.92
C ILE A 35 -2.25 -9.47 8.44
N GLY A 36 -3.56 -9.31 8.24
CA GLY A 36 -4.16 -8.04 7.85
C GLY A 36 -3.85 -6.91 8.85
N GLY A 37 -3.94 -7.20 10.15
CA GLY A 37 -3.58 -6.24 11.21
C GLY A 37 -2.08 -5.88 11.19
N SER A 38 -1.20 -6.84 10.95
CA SER A 38 0.24 -6.58 10.82
C SER A 38 0.56 -5.72 9.61
N ILE A 39 -0.08 -5.98 8.47
CA ILE A 39 0.07 -5.17 7.24
C ILE A 39 -0.44 -3.75 7.47
N PHE A 40 -1.58 -3.60 8.13
CA PHE A 40 -2.11 -2.29 8.51
C PHE A 40 -1.13 -1.51 9.40
N PHE A 41 -0.55 -2.17 10.39
CA PHE A 41 0.45 -1.55 11.27
C PHE A 41 1.72 -1.14 10.52
N ALA A 42 2.20 -1.97 9.60
CA ALA A 42 3.30 -1.61 8.70
C ALA A 42 2.96 -0.39 7.84
N GLY A 43 1.74 -0.32 7.31
CA GLY A 43 1.23 0.84 6.58
C GLY A 43 1.26 2.12 7.41
N LEU A 44 0.88 2.06 8.69
CA LEU A 44 0.94 3.23 9.60
C LEU A 44 2.37 3.73 9.80
N MET A 45 3.35 2.83 9.99
CA MET A 45 4.75 3.21 10.13
C MET A 45 5.29 3.91 8.86
N ILE A 46 4.81 3.47 7.70
CA ILE A 46 5.23 3.99 6.39
C ILE A 46 4.82 5.45 6.17
N VAL A 47 3.65 5.87 6.66
CA VAL A 47 3.20 7.27 6.53
C VAL A 47 4.22 8.22 7.17
N GLY A 48 4.88 7.81 8.26
CA GLY A 48 5.93 8.59 8.91
C GLY A 48 7.24 8.67 8.11
N THR A 49 7.65 7.59 7.45
CA THR A 49 8.90 7.56 6.66
C THR A 49 8.84 8.42 5.41
N GLY A 50 7.65 8.57 4.81
CA GLY A 50 7.43 9.43 3.66
C GLY A 50 7.77 10.89 3.84
N ILE A 51 7.44 11.42 5.03
CA ILE A 51 7.70 12.82 5.39
C ILE A 51 9.21 13.06 5.46
N TYR A 52 9.96 12.11 6.01
CA TYR A 52 11.42 12.22 6.13
C TYR A 52 12.13 12.17 4.77
N ILE A 53 11.71 11.28 3.88
CA ILE A 53 12.34 11.09 2.55
C ILE A 53 11.98 12.22 1.59
N SER A 54 10.81 12.84 1.73
CA SER A 54 10.37 13.94 0.86
C SER A 54 11.26 15.20 0.89
N ASN A 55 12.25 15.26 1.79
CA ASN A 55 13.20 16.34 1.94
C ASN A 55 14.53 16.11 1.19
N SER A 56 14.73 14.95 0.54
CA SER A 56 15.89 14.67 -0.32
C SER A 56 15.60 14.98 -1.79
N TYR A 57 16.47 15.75 -2.44
CA TYR A 57 16.18 16.47 -3.69
C TYR A 57 16.51 15.70 -4.99
N THR A 58 16.92 14.43 -4.93
CA THR A 58 17.62 13.76 -6.05
C THR A 58 16.87 12.61 -6.72
N LEU A 59 15.53 12.53 -6.63
CA LEU A 59 14.82 11.40 -7.24
C LEU A 59 14.37 11.61 -8.70
N LYS A 60 15.02 10.81 -9.57
CA LYS A 60 14.81 10.61 -11.01
C LYS A 60 13.43 10.01 -11.36
N SER A 61 13.15 9.94 -12.67
CA SER A 61 11.94 9.44 -13.36
C SER A 61 11.30 8.15 -12.81
N TYR A 62 12.02 7.33 -12.05
CA TYR A 62 11.49 6.10 -11.44
C TYR A 62 10.38 6.34 -10.41
N ILE A 63 10.34 7.51 -9.77
CA ILE A 63 9.30 7.83 -8.78
C ILE A 63 7.91 7.85 -9.42
N TYR A 64 7.82 8.28 -10.69
CA TYR A 64 6.57 8.28 -11.45
C TYR A 64 6.11 6.86 -11.77
N VAL A 65 7.03 5.95 -12.09
CA VAL A 65 6.71 4.54 -12.33
C VAL A 65 6.14 3.91 -11.06
N ILE A 66 6.78 4.16 -9.91
CA ILE A 66 6.32 3.64 -8.62
C ILE A 66 4.94 4.20 -8.27
N LEU A 67 4.71 5.49 -8.47
CA LEU A 67 3.40 6.10 -8.29
C LEU A 67 2.33 5.41 -9.15
N VAL A 68 2.59 5.22 -10.45
CA VAL A 68 1.64 4.58 -11.37
C VAL A 68 1.33 3.14 -10.93
N VAL A 69 2.34 2.36 -10.55
CA VAL A 69 2.13 0.98 -10.07
C VAL A 69 1.29 0.95 -8.80
N GLN A 70 1.56 1.85 -7.83
CA GLN A 70 0.78 1.95 -6.60
C GLN A 70 -0.67 2.36 -6.88
N ILE A 71 -0.92 3.28 -7.82
CA ILE A 71 -2.28 3.64 -8.26
C ILE A 71 -3.01 2.43 -8.86
N ILE A 72 -2.34 1.66 -9.72
CA ILE A 72 -2.93 0.45 -10.33
C ILE A 72 -3.32 -0.56 -9.25
N ILE A 73 -2.43 -0.82 -8.28
CA ILE A 73 -2.73 -1.74 -7.18
C ILE A 73 -3.92 -1.23 -6.35
N LEU A 74 -3.95 0.07 -6.03
CA LEU A 74 -5.07 0.67 -5.32
C LEU A 74 -6.40 0.51 -6.08
N CYS A 75 -6.40 0.73 -7.39
CA CYS A 75 -7.59 0.52 -8.22
C CYS A 75 -8.08 -0.92 -8.16
N ILE A 76 -7.17 -1.91 -8.24
CA ILE A 76 -7.51 -3.34 -8.11
C ILE A 76 -8.11 -3.62 -6.72
N GLU A 77 -7.49 -3.11 -5.66
CA GLU A 77 -7.98 -3.27 -4.29
C GLU A 77 -9.38 -2.65 -4.09
N LEU A 78 -9.63 -1.47 -4.66
CA LEU A 78 -10.96 -0.85 -4.63
C LEU A 78 -12.00 -1.71 -5.35
N ILE A 79 -11.65 -2.34 -6.47
CA ILE A 79 -12.53 -3.31 -7.15
C ILE A 79 -12.83 -4.49 -6.22
N LEU A 80 -11.85 -5.02 -5.49
CA LEU A 80 -12.07 -6.10 -4.52
C LEU A 80 -13.00 -5.68 -3.39
N VAL A 81 -12.86 -4.46 -2.87
CA VAL A 81 -13.77 -3.89 -1.86
C VAL A 81 -15.18 -3.76 -2.40
N LEU A 82 -15.36 -3.22 -3.61
CA LEU A 82 -16.67 -3.12 -4.25
C LEU A 82 -17.29 -4.51 -4.47
N TRP A 83 -16.47 -5.49 -4.85
CA TRP A 83 -16.95 -6.85 -5.04
C TRP A 83 -17.37 -7.49 -3.73
N SER A 84 -16.61 -7.25 -2.66
CA SER A 84 -16.95 -7.69 -1.32
C SER A 84 -18.27 -7.09 -0.82
N LYS A 85 -18.54 -5.81 -1.12
CA LYS A 85 -19.83 -5.18 -0.78
C LYS A 85 -21.00 -5.84 -1.50
N ARG A 86 -20.82 -6.27 -2.75
CA ARG A 86 -21.88 -6.88 -3.57
C ARG A 86 -22.10 -8.37 -3.31
N LYS A 87 -21.04 -9.14 -3.09
CA LYS A 87 -21.08 -10.62 -2.95
C LYS A 87 -20.81 -11.13 -1.54
N GLY A 88 -20.52 -10.24 -0.59
CA GLY A 88 -20.09 -10.59 0.76
C GLY A 88 -18.56 -10.67 0.91
N LYS A 89 -18.07 -10.52 2.14
CA LYS A 89 -16.65 -10.75 2.48
C LYS A 89 -16.35 -12.25 2.34
N SER A 90 -15.30 -12.59 1.60
CA SER A 90 -14.86 -13.98 1.36
C SER A 90 -13.39 -14.12 1.70
N THR A 91 -13.00 -15.30 2.20
CA THR A 91 -11.60 -15.67 2.48
C THR A 91 -10.70 -15.49 1.26
N ILE A 92 -11.22 -15.80 0.06
CA ILE A 92 -10.47 -15.68 -1.19
C ILE A 92 -10.14 -14.21 -1.49
N LEU A 93 -11.10 -13.30 -1.29
CA LEU A 93 -10.90 -11.86 -1.48
C LEU A 93 -9.85 -11.32 -0.50
N SER A 94 -9.89 -11.77 0.76
CA SER A 94 -8.93 -11.34 1.77
C SER A 94 -7.52 -11.87 1.49
N ILE A 95 -7.37 -13.11 1.02
CA ILE A 95 -6.06 -13.65 0.60
C ILE A 95 -5.51 -12.85 -0.58
N LEU A 96 -6.33 -12.58 -1.60
CA LEU A 96 -5.90 -11.85 -2.78
C LEU A 96 -5.43 -10.42 -2.43
N SER A 97 -6.21 -9.73 -1.59
CA SER A 97 -5.86 -8.40 -1.08
C SER A 97 -4.58 -8.44 -0.24
N THR A 98 -4.43 -9.43 0.63
CA THR A 98 -3.20 -9.62 1.44
C THR A 98 -1.96 -9.74 0.55
N THR A 99 -2.03 -10.54 -0.52
CA THR A 99 -0.92 -10.71 -1.48
C THR A 99 -0.59 -9.41 -2.20
N LEU A 100 -1.61 -8.66 -2.64
CA LEU A 100 -1.43 -7.36 -3.30
C LEU A 100 -0.77 -6.35 -2.36
N ALA A 101 -1.21 -6.28 -1.09
CA ALA A 101 -0.63 -5.39 -0.12
C ALA A 101 0.82 -5.74 0.24
N ILE A 102 1.18 -7.03 0.34
CA ILE A 102 2.58 -7.45 0.52
C ILE A 102 3.43 -7.01 -0.68
N GLY A 103 2.93 -7.18 -1.91
CA GLY A 103 3.61 -6.69 -3.12
C GLY A 103 3.80 -5.17 -3.11
N ALA A 104 2.76 -4.42 -2.73
CA ALA A 104 2.80 -2.96 -2.62
C ALA A 104 3.81 -2.47 -1.57
N LEU A 105 3.90 -3.18 -0.43
CA LEU A 105 4.89 -2.94 0.62
C LEU A 105 6.31 -3.19 0.10
N GLY A 106 6.55 -4.29 -0.63
CA GLY A 106 7.86 -4.58 -1.22
C GLY A 106 8.32 -3.49 -2.20
N ILE A 107 7.42 -3.02 -3.05
CA ILE A 107 7.69 -1.90 -3.98
C ILE A 107 8.00 -0.61 -3.21
N TYR A 108 7.25 -0.36 -2.13
CA TYR A 108 7.50 0.80 -1.28
C TYR A 108 8.85 0.73 -0.55
N ILE A 109 9.24 -0.43 -0.03
CA ILE A 109 10.57 -0.61 0.59
C ILE A 109 11.67 -0.34 -0.45
N TYR A 110 11.53 -0.88 -1.67
CA TYR A 110 12.47 -0.60 -2.75
C TYR A 110 12.55 0.90 -3.05
N TYR A 111 11.42 1.58 -3.11
CA TYR A 111 11.36 3.02 -3.28
C TYR A 111 12.13 3.78 -2.20
N VAL A 112 11.92 3.42 -0.93
CA VAL A 112 12.64 4.01 0.20
C VAL A 112 14.14 3.79 0.06
N VAL A 113 14.58 2.55 -0.17
CA VAL A 113 16.02 2.24 -0.31
C VAL A 113 16.63 2.98 -1.51
N ALA A 114 15.96 2.97 -2.66
CA ALA A 114 16.41 3.67 -3.86
C ALA A 114 16.55 5.18 -3.61
N SER A 115 15.71 5.77 -2.75
CA SER A 115 15.76 7.20 -2.44
C SER A 115 16.99 7.64 -1.63
N PHE A 116 17.68 6.71 -0.97
CA PHE A 116 18.92 6.98 -0.23
C PHE A 116 20.18 6.68 -1.04
N ILE A 117 20.08 5.78 -2.04
CA ILE A 117 21.23 5.35 -2.85
C ILE A 117 21.44 6.26 -4.08
N TYR A 118 20.36 6.78 -4.67
CA TYR A 118 20.37 7.54 -5.92
C TYR A 118 19.98 9.00 -5.73
#